data_AF-A0A1B1I0L3-F1
#
_entry.id   AF-A0A1B1I0L3-F1
#
_cell.length_a   1.000
_cell.length_b   1.000
_cell.length_c   1.000
_cell.angle_alpha   90.00
_cell.angle_beta   90.00
_cell.angle_gamma   90.00
#
_symmetry.space_group_name_H-M   'P 1'
#
loop_
_entity.id
_entity.type
_entity.pdbx_description
1 polymer ?
#
loop_
_entity_poly.entity_id
_entity_poly.type
_entity_poly.pdbx_seq_one_letter_code
_entity_poly.pdbx_strand_id
1 'polypeptide(L)'
;MSRRAEAVLADGRRIPYIITDNPPQGGMKYTYFAPDRSYVVQFFHDPDIVDEALRDRLTAIIGRYNPTCSEEAGGARGNTEAAAAYFAELFCWPVAVVERPEFGIVCPTYPKKFFFGADASSTLELAGRDKKGSWFTGRVRRYLAPQECGSFQTMLRLSISLARAVRRMHQAGLAHSDLSCNNVLIDPVSGSCVVIDIDSLVVPGLYPPEVAGTKGYIAPEVLAGMGQPGARQRAVPGLLTDLFALPVLLYQYLLKRHPLEGPKNYDLPAEEADFLIYGEKALFAEHPSDHSNRPHDLRVTIRDLGPYLEKLFLRAFVDGLHEPEARPSALEWEKALVRTWDLLQPCAGADCPERFFVLHDPSDPRCPFCGTRVPEDRVLHLRRMCRVRGKRGQWMETGRLNVYDGLPLFPWHFHARIFPDEKAQDRTVQAYLSRQSGAWHLVNNGSDCLYDGAGQQIPQGRTMPLVPGALFGTWTEDEGILWTGV
;
A
#
# COMPACT_ATOMS: atom_id res chain seq x y z
N MET A 1 -26.38 5.06 29.64
CA MET A 1 -25.48 4.93 30.81
C MET A 1 -24.44 3.86 30.47
N SER A 2 -23.15 4.10 30.70
CA SER A 2 -22.15 3.07 30.43
C SER A 2 -22.10 2.04 31.55
N ARG A 3 -22.25 0.74 31.24
CA ARG A 3 -22.11 -0.35 32.24
C ARG A 3 -21.00 -1.32 31.84
N ARG A 4 -20.27 -1.84 32.83
CA ARG A 4 -19.25 -2.88 32.61
C ARG A 4 -19.92 -4.25 32.49
N ALA A 5 -19.48 -5.04 31.51
CA ALA A 5 -19.91 -6.42 31.27
C ALA A 5 -18.69 -7.31 30.98
N GLU A 6 -18.90 -8.61 30.92
CA GLU A 6 -17.88 -9.60 30.60
C GLU A 6 -18.30 -10.46 29.41
N ALA A 7 -17.36 -10.72 28.51
CA ALA A 7 -17.50 -11.67 27.41
C ALA A 7 -16.68 -12.92 27.72
N VAL A 8 -17.20 -14.09 27.35
CA VAL A 8 -16.50 -15.38 27.46
C VAL A 8 -16.00 -15.78 26.08
N LEU A 9 -14.70 -16.00 25.96
CA LEU A 9 -14.05 -16.42 24.72
C LEU A 9 -14.16 -17.93 24.52
N ALA A 10 -13.94 -18.39 23.29
CA ALA A 10 -13.96 -19.82 22.94
C ALA A 10 -12.92 -20.67 23.70
N ASP A 11 -11.85 -20.06 24.22
CA ASP A 11 -10.86 -20.72 25.08
C ASP A 11 -11.19 -20.64 26.59
N GLY A 12 -12.37 -20.13 26.93
CA GLY A 12 -12.86 -20.00 28.31
C GLY A 12 -12.37 -18.76 29.05
N ARG A 13 -11.44 -17.96 28.50
CA ARG A 13 -11.03 -16.69 29.12
C ARG A 13 -12.21 -15.71 29.17
N ARG A 14 -12.20 -14.85 30.19
CA ARG A 14 -13.19 -13.78 30.39
C ARG A 14 -12.54 -12.43 30.19
N ILE A 15 -13.15 -11.58 29.36
CA ILE A 15 -12.64 -10.24 29.07
C ILE A 15 -13.70 -9.17 29.36
N PRO A 16 -13.33 -8.02 29.97
CA PRO A 16 -14.28 -6.95 30.25
C PRO A 16 -14.55 -6.06 29.02
N TYR A 17 -15.78 -5.57 28.89
CA TYR A 17 -16.13 -4.51 27.92
C TYR A 17 -17.16 -3.54 28.50
N ILE A 18 -17.32 -2.38 27.86
CA ILE A 18 -18.22 -1.31 28.30
C ILE A 18 -19.41 -1.22 27.35
N ILE A 19 -20.60 -1.52 27.85
CA ILE A 19 -21.87 -1.35 27.13
C ILE A 19 -22.26 0.13 27.16
N THR A 20 -22.58 0.67 25.99
CA THR A 20 -23.10 2.03 25.78
C THR A 20 -24.44 1.97 25.06
N ASP A 21 -25.31 2.97 25.26
CA ASP A 21 -26.69 2.94 24.75
C ASP A 21 -26.77 3.00 23.21
N ASN A 22 -25.69 3.43 22.54
CA ASN A 22 -25.54 3.48 21.09
C ASN A 22 -24.11 3.07 20.70
N PRO A 23 -23.78 1.76 20.70
CA PRO A 23 -22.47 1.32 20.24
C PRO A 23 -22.27 1.68 18.76
N PRO A 24 -21.04 1.91 18.29
CA PRO A 24 -20.75 1.91 16.86
C PRO A 24 -21.27 0.63 16.21
N GLN A 25 -21.98 0.78 15.09
CA GLN A 25 -22.55 -0.34 14.35
C GLN A 25 -22.08 -0.30 12.90
N GLY A 26 -21.70 -1.47 12.38
CA GLY A 26 -21.51 -1.73 10.96
C GLY A 26 -22.69 -2.53 10.41
N GLY A 27 -22.60 -2.96 9.14
CA GLY A 27 -23.67 -3.69 8.47
C GLY A 27 -23.99 -5.05 9.12
N MET A 28 -22.98 -5.75 9.65
CA MET A 28 -23.14 -7.08 10.23
C MET A 28 -22.99 -7.13 11.75
N LYS A 29 -22.37 -6.11 12.36
CA LYS A 29 -21.91 -6.16 13.75
C LYS A 29 -22.11 -4.85 14.49
N TYR A 30 -22.25 -4.92 15.81
CA TYR A 30 -22.12 -3.78 16.71
C TYR A 30 -20.94 -3.98 17.66
N THR A 31 -20.35 -2.86 18.10
CA THR A 31 -19.02 -2.84 18.72
C THR A 31 -19.04 -2.19 20.10
N TYR A 32 -18.45 -2.86 21.09
CA TYR A 32 -18.16 -2.27 22.40
C TYR A 32 -16.66 -2.23 22.68
N PHE A 33 -16.21 -1.21 23.41
CA PHE A 33 -14.79 -1.05 23.74
C PHE A 33 -14.45 -1.70 25.07
N ALA A 34 -13.21 -2.18 25.17
CA ALA A 34 -12.57 -2.50 26.44
C ALA A 34 -12.52 -1.26 27.36
N PRO A 35 -12.46 -1.42 28.70
CA PRO A 35 -12.35 -0.30 29.63
C PRO A 35 -11.14 0.62 29.36
N ASP A 36 -10.02 0.04 28.90
CA ASP A 36 -8.78 0.74 28.54
C ASP A 36 -8.72 1.12 27.04
N ARG A 37 -9.76 0.74 26.26
CA ARG A 37 -9.87 0.88 24.81
C ARG A 37 -8.76 0.20 24.00
N SER A 38 -8.06 -0.80 24.57
CA SER A 38 -7.02 -1.54 23.82
C SER A 38 -7.60 -2.48 22.75
N TYR A 39 -8.81 -3.00 22.98
CA TYR A 39 -9.54 -3.84 22.04
C TYR A 39 -11.03 -3.46 21.99
N VAL A 40 -11.70 -4.05 21.01
CA VAL A 40 -13.14 -4.03 20.85
C VAL A 40 -13.71 -5.45 20.85
N VAL A 41 -14.93 -5.57 21.38
CA VAL A 41 -15.76 -6.77 21.33
C VAL A 41 -16.88 -6.49 20.35
N GLN A 42 -16.97 -7.28 19.28
CA GLN A 42 -17.92 -7.12 18.19
C GLN A 42 -18.88 -8.31 18.17
N PHE A 43 -20.18 -8.04 18.23
CA PHE A 43 -21.22 -9.04 18.18
C PHE A 43 -21.96 -8.97 16.85
N PHE A 44 -22.34 -10.12 16.30
CA PHE A 44 -23.12 -10.19 15.07
C PHE A 44 -24.58 -9.79 15.33
N HIS A 45 -25.19 -9.05 14.41
CA HIS A 45 -26.60 -8.63 14.53
C HIS A 45 -27.58 -9.79 14.42
N ASP A 46 -27.26 -10.77 13.57
CA ASP A 46 -28.14 -11.90 13.26
C ASP A 46 -27.55 -13.21 13.81
N PRO A 47 -28.15 -13.77 14.89
CA PRO A 47 -27.73 -15.06 15.43
C PRO A 47 -27.92 -16.23 14.46
N ASP A 48 -28.83 -16.13 13.50
CA ASP A 48 -29.17 -17.24 12.58
C ASP A 48 -28.08 -17.42 11.50
N ILE A 49 -27.25 -16.41 11.25
CA ILE A 49 -26.08 -16.48 10.37
C ILE A 49 -24.93 -17.28 11.04
N VAL A 50 -24.98 -17.48 12.36
CA VAL A 50 -23.91 -18.14 13.11
C VAL A 50 -24.05 -19.66 13.01
N ASP A 51 -23.48 -20.21 11.95
CA ASP A 51 -23.38 -21.66 11.74
C ASP A 51 -21.99 -22.23 12.07
N GLU A 52 -21.83 -23.54 11.91
CA GLU A 52 -20.55 -24.24 12.12
C GLU A 52 -19.48 -23.80 11.11
N ALA A 53 -19.89 -23.43 9.88
CA ALA A 53 -18.97 -22.99 8.83
C ALA A 53 -18.35 -21.62 9.13
N LEU A 54 -19.13 -20.66 9.64
CA LEU A 54 -18.65 -19.37 10.11
C LEU A 54 -17.69 -19.53 11.29
N ARG A 55 -18.01 -20.43 12.23
CA ARG A 55 -17.14 -20.74 13.38
C ARG A 55 -15.80 -21.31 12.93
N ASP A 56 -15.82 -22.30 12.04
CA ASP A 56 -14.60 -22.90 11.48
C ASP A 56 -13.78 -21.85 10.70
N ARG A 57 -14.43 -21.02 9.89
CA ARG A 57 -13.81 -19.89 9.18
C ARG A 57 -13.08 -18.96 10.13
N LEU A 58 -13.75 -18.45 11.16
CA LEU A 58 -13.16 -17.51 12.11
C LEU A 58 -12.00 -18.14 12.89
N THR A 59 -12.15 -19.39 13.35
CA THR A 59 -11.06 -20.12 14.01
C THR A 59 -9.85 -20.28 13.09
N ALA A 60 -10.06 -20.60 11.82
CA ALA A 60 -8.98 -20.72 10.84
C ALA A 60 -8.31 -19.37 10.54
N ILE A 61 -9.09 -18.30 10.38
CA ILE A 61 -8.60 -16.92 10.14
C ILE A 61 -7.77 -16.43 11.33
N ILE A 62 -8.25 -16.63 12.56
CA ILE A 62 -7.57 -16.18 13.79
C ILE A 62 -6.30 -17.00 14.07
N GLY A 63 -6.30 -18.29 13.71
CA GLY A 63 -5.18 -19.20 13.88
C GLY A 63 -4.30 -19.33 12.63
N ARG A 64 -4.40 -20.47 11.93
CA ARG A 64 -3.45 -20.91 10.88
C ARG A 64 -3.24 -19.97 9.71
N TYR A 65 -4.13 -18.99 9.51
CA TYR A 65 -4.05 -17.99 8.44
C TYR A 65 -3.57 -16.62 8.91
N ASN A 66 -3.38 -16.42 10.22
CA ASN A 66 -3.11 -15.13 10.83
C ASN A 66 -1.65 -14.64 10.63
N PRO A 67 -1.40 -13.61 9.81
CA PRO A 67 -0.06 -13.07 9.58
C PRO A 67 0.41 -12.12 10.70
N THR A 68 -0.41 -11.82 11.70
CA THR A 68 -0.04 -11.00 12.86
C THR A 68 0.37 -11.85 14.06
N CYS A 69 0.41 -13.18 13.90
CA CYS A 69 0.89 -14.15 14.88
C CYS A 69 2.05 -14.96 14.27
N SER A 70 3.04 -15.36 15.08
CA SER A 70 4.14 -16.22 14.59
C SER A 70 3.63 -17.63 14.30
N GLU A 71 4.30 -18.35 13.40
CA GLU A 71 3.95 -19.75 13.10
C GLU A 71 4.05 -20.64 14.36
N GLU A 72 5.05 -20.38 15.21
CA GLU A 72 5.22 -21.08 16.51
C GLU A 72 4.05 -20.85 17.47
N ALA A 73 3.40 -19.67 17.40
CA ALA A 73 2.21 -19.34 18.17
C ALA A 73 0.90 -19.70 17.43
N GLY A 74 0.96 -20.49 16.36
CA GLY A 74 -0.19 -21.00 15.61
C GLY A 74 -0.70 -20.07 14.49
N GLY A 75 0.08 -19.04 14.13
CA GLY A 75 -0.20 -18.13 13.03
C GLY A 75 0.06 -18.69 11.65
N ALA A 76 0.07 -17.80 10.66
CA ALA A 76 0.31 -18.14 9.26
C ALA A 76 1.68 -18.77 9.04
N ARG A 77 1.74 -19.75 8.14
CA ARG A 77 2.98 -20.42 7.74
C ARG A 77 4.06 -19.41 7.29
N GLY A 78 5.31 -19.67 7.68
CA GLY A 78 6.50 -18.88 7.36
C GLY A 78 6.64 -17.58 8.15
N ASN A 79 5.83 -17.34 9.18
CA ASN A 79 5.81 -16.08 9.92
C ASN A 79 6.69 -16.14 11.17
N THR A 80 7.74 -15.33 11.20
CA THR A 80 8.56 -15.12 12.41
C THR A 80 7.90 -14.12 13.36
N GLU A 81 8.34 -14.04 14.62
CA GLU A 81 7.84 -13.02 15.56
C GLU A 81 8.03 -11.58 15.04
N ALA A 82 9.19 -11.30 14.44
CA ALA A 82 9.46 -9.98 13.86
C ALA A 82 8.53 -9.66 12.68
N ALA A 83 8.25 -10.64 11.81
CA ALA A 83 7.31 -10.47 10.72
C ALA A 83 5.87 -10.29 11.24
N ALA A 84 5.47 -11.07 12.25
CA ALA A 84 4.18 -10.96 12.91
C ALA A 84 3.96 -9.55 13.50
N ALA A 85 4.95 -9.01 14.20
CA ALA A 85 4.91 -7.66 14.74
C ALA A 85 4.77 -6.60 13.63
N TYR A 86 5.51 -6.76 12.52
CA TYR A 86 5.38 -5.86 11.36
C TYR A 86 3.97 -5.89 10.75
N PHE A 87 3.41 -7.07 10.51
CA PHE A 87 2.09 -7.21 9.90
C PHE A 87 0.94 -6.84 10.87
N ALA A 88 1.15 -6.93 12.19
CA ALA A 88 0.20 -6.42 13.17
C ALA A 88 -0.03 -4.91 13.05
N GLU A 89 0.92 -4.15 12.50
CA GLU A 89 0.72 -2.72 12.19
C GLU A 89 -0.09 -2.48 10.91
N LEU A 90 -0.19 -3.48 10.03
CA LEU A 90 -0.83 -3.38 8.72
C LEU A 90 -2.23 -4.01 8.66
N PHE A 91 -2.61 -4.78 9.68
CA PHE A 91 -3.92 -5.42 9.76
C PHE A 91 -4.59 -5.14 11.10
N CYS A 92 -5.90 -4.90 11.07
CA CYS A 92 -6.75 -5.06 12.25
C CYS A 92 -7.28 -6.50 12.29
N TRP A 93 -6.42 -7.45 12.63
CA TRP A 93 -6.74 -8.87 12.60
C TRP A 93 -7.54 -9.29 13.86
N PRO A 94 -8.63 -10.08 13.74
CA PRO A 94 -9.34 -10.63 14.89
C PRO A 94 -8.43 -11.52 15.74
N VAL A 95 -8.51 -11.40 17.06
CA VAL A 95 -7.62 -12.12 17.99
C VAL A 95 -8.31 -13.23 18.78
N ALA A 96 -9.64 -13.23 18.84
CA ALA A 96 -10.42 -14.27 19.52
C ALA A 96 -11.86 -14.32 19.05
N VAL A 97 -12.50 -15.48 19.25
CA VAL A 97 -13.95 -15.68 19.11
C VAL A 97 -14.62 -15.55 20.47
N VAL A 98 -15.77 -14.88 20.50
CA VAL A 98 -16.63 -14.71 21.67
C VAL A 98 -17.80 -15.70 21.57
N GLU A 99 -18.05 -16.44 22.65
CA GLU A 99 -19.18 -17.36 22.74
C GLU A 99 -20.35 -16.79 23.54
N ARG A 100 -20.07 -15.98 24.56
CA ARG A 100 -21.08 -15.38 25.44
C ARG A 100 -20.76 -13.91 25.73
N PRO A 101 -21.77 -13.04 25.94
CA PRO A 101 -23.21 -13.37 25.98
C PRO A 101 -23.83 -13.70 24.63
N GLU A 102 -23.20 -13.23 23.55
CA GLU A 102 -23.62 -13.44 22.16
C GLU A 102 -22.39 -13.85 21.34
N PHE A 103 -22.61 -14.46 20.18
CA PHE A 103 -21.51 -14.84 19.30
C PHE A 103 -20.86 -13.60 18.69
N GLY A 104 -19.53 -13.59 18.66
CA GLY A 104 -18.80 -12.41 18.24
C GLY A 104 -17.31 -12.67 18.07
N ILE A 105 -16.57 -11.58 17.90
CA ILE A 105 -15.12 -11.58 17.77
C ILE A 105 -14.51 -10.46 18.61
N VAL A 106 -13.23 -10.62 18.92
CA VAL A 106 -12.41 -9.60 19.55
C VAL A 106 -11.42 -9.09 18.51
N CYS A 107 -11.34 -7.78 18.35
CA CYS A 107 -10.41 -7.12 17.43
C CYS A 107 -9.61 -6.06 18.20
N PRO A 108 -8.35 -5.79 17.81
CA PRO A 108 -7.63 -4.64 18.36
C PRO A 108 -8.34 -3.34 17.99
N THR A 109 -8.26 -2.33 18.85
CA THR A 109 -8.78 -1.00 18.49
C THR A 109 -7.88 -0.36 17.44
N TYR A 110 -8.46 0.38 16.50
CA TYR A 110 -7.68 1.12 15.51
C TYR A 110 -6.75 2.14 16.20
N PRO A 111 -5.48 2.26 15.77
CA PRO A 111 -4.59 3.30 16.26
C PRO A 111 -5.19 4.72 16.07
N LYS A 112 -4.97 5.61 17.04
CA LYS A 112 -5.55 6.98 17.04
C LYS A 112 -5.28 7.78 15.77
N LYS A 113 -4.15 7.52 15.08
CA LYS A 113 -3.77 8.18 13.82
C LYS A 113 -4.78 7.97 12.68
N PHE A 114 -5.62 6.94 12.75
CA PHE A 114 -6.65 6.63 11.76
C PHE A 114 -8.01 7.28 12.06
N PHE A 115 -8.08 8.19 13.03
CA PHE A 115 -9.27 9.00 13.29
C PHE A 115 -8.97 10.47 13.03
N PHE A 116 -9.95 11.20 12.51
CA PHE A 116 -9.82 12.64 12.28
C PHE A 116 -9.86 13.44 13.60
N GLY A 117 -9.05 14.51 13.65
CA GLY A 117 -9.13 15.54 14.67
C GLY A 117 -10.28 16.51 14.46
N ALA A 118 -10.49 17.43 15.40
CA ALA A 118 -11.52 18.46 15.31
C ALA A 118 -11.25 19.50 14.22
N ASP A 119 -10.00 19.66 13.82
CA ASP A 119 -9.50 20.61 12.82
C ASP A 119 -9.36 19.99 11.42
N ALA A 120 -9.80 18.73 11.23
CA ALA A 120 -9.66 18.00 9.98
C ALA A 120 -10.48 18.60 8.80
N SER A 121 -11.53 19.37 9.10
CA SER A 121 -12.32 20.09 8.10
C SER A 121 -12.97 21.32 8.75
N SER A 122 -13.03 22.42 8.00
CA SER A 122 -13.81 23.61 8.39
C SER A 122 -15.29 23.52 8.00
N THR A 123 -15.68 22.48 7.27
CA THR A 123 -17.03 22.36 6.67
C THR A 123 -17.79 21.11 7.09
N LEU A 124 -17.08 20.04 7.49
CA LEU A 124 -17.66 18.76 7.85
C LEU A 124 -17.27 18.40 9.28
N GLU A 125 -18.21 17.87 10.06
CA GLU A 125 -17.94 17.30 11.39
C GLU A 125 -17.28 15.92 11.25
N LEU A 126 -15.96 15.92 11.13
CA LEU A 126 -15.16 14.71 10.96
C LEU A 126 -14.55 14.18 12.26
N ALA A 127 -14.54 14.96 13.34
CA ALA A 127 -13.88 14.58 14.59
C ALA A 127 -14.29 13.17 15.06
N GLY A 128 -13.30 12.30 15.27
CA GLY A 128 -13.53 10.91 15.71
C GLY A 128 -14.07 9.97 14.63
N ARG A 129 -14.28 10.41 13.40
CA ARG A 129 -14.59 9.52 12.26
C ARG A 129 -13.33 8.85 11.74
N ASP A 130 -13.52 7.65 11.20
CA ASP A 130 -12.46 6.86 10.57
C ASP A 130 -11.92 7.56 9.32
N LYS A 131 -10.59 7.58 9.17
CA LYS A 131 -9.86 8.02 7.98
C LYS A 131 -9.90 6.96 6.88
N LYS A 132 -11.10 6.62 6.40
CA LYS A 132 -11.30 5.76 5.23
C LYS A 132 -10.64 6.39 4.00
N GLY A 133 -10.08 5.56 3.11
CA GLY A 133 -9.40 6.02 1.90
C GLY A 133 -10.26 6.92 0.99
N SER A 134 -11.58 6.78 1.02
CA SER A 134 -12.52 7.58 0.22
C SER A 134 -12.39 9.07 0.49
N TRP A 135 -12.11 9.48 1.73
CA TRP A 135 -11.94 10.88 2.11
C TRP A 135 -10.79 11.58 1.37
N PHE A 136 -9.75 10.83 1.01
CA PHE A 136 -8.50 11.38 0.47
C PHE A 136 -8.40 11.27 -1.05
N THR A 137 -9.48 10.86 -1.71
CA THR A 137 -9.55 10.64 -3.15
C THR A 137 -10.79 11.31 -3.73
N GLY A 138 -10.77 11.61 -5.04
CA GLY A 138 -11.91 12.21 -5.72
C GLY A 138 -12.33 13.57 -5.14
N ARG A 139 -13.63 13.87 -5.25
CA ARG A 139 -14.17 15.22 -4.96
C ARG A 139 -14.25 15.55 -3.47
N VAL A 140 -14.40 14.57 -2.60
CA VAL A 140 -14.58 14.81 -1.15
C VAL A 140 -13.30 15.30 -0.47
N ARG A 141 -12.14 15.01 -1.05
CA ARG A 141 -10.83 15.49 -0.58
C ARG A 141 -10.77 17.01 -0.41
N ARG A 142 -11.51 17.78 -1.21
CA ARG A 142 -11.52 19.26 -1.15
C ARG A 142 -12.03 19.83 0.18
N TYR A 143 -12.73 19.01 0.96
CA TYR A 143 -13.25 19.41 2.27
C TYR A 143 -12.27 19.14 3.41
N LEU A 144 -11.20 18.39 3.15
CA LEU A 144 -10.16 18.13 4.15
C LEU A 144 -9.22 19.33 4.27
N ALA A 145 -8.78 19.59 5.50
CA ALA A 145 -7.75 20.57 5.76
C ALA A 145 -6.42 20.12 5.10
N PRO A 146 -5.61 21.04 4.53
CA PRO A 146 -4.38 20.67 3.83
C PRO A 146 -3.40 19.81 4.65
N GLN A 147 -3.34 20.03 5.97
CA GLN A 147 -2.49 19.26 6.87
C GLN A 147 -2.87 17.78 6.99
N GLU A 148 -4.11 17.40 6.67
CA GLU A 148 -4.57 16.00 6.67
C GLU A 148 -4.15 15.23 5.42
N CYS A 149 -3.82 15.93 4.33
CA CYS A 149 -3.69 15.34 3.01
C CYS A 149 -2.34 14.64 2.75
N GLY A 150 -1.34 14.85 3.61
CA GLY A 150 0.01 14.32 3.40
C GLY A 150 0.69 14.89 2.15
N SER A 151 1.72 14.18 1.68
CA SER A 151 2.49 14.51 0.48
C SER A 151 2.54 13.32 -0.48
N PHE A 152 3.08 13.50 -1.68
CA PHE A 152 3.23 12.40 -2.64
C PHE A 152 4.11 11.29 -2.08
N GLN A 153 5.22 11.65 -1.41
CA GLN A 153 6.12 10.70 -0.80
C GLN A 153 5.43 9.86 0.29
N THR A 154 4.62 10.48 1.17
CA THR A 154 3.95 9.71 2.23
C THR A 154 2.84 8.82 1.66
N MET A 155 2.16 9.25 0.60
CA MET A 155 1.19 8.42 -0.13
C MET A 155 1.87 7.26 -0.88
N LEU A 156 3.09 7.46 -1.39
CA LEU A 156 3.90 6.37 -1.96
C LEU A 156 4.35 5.38 -0.87
N ARG A 157 4.78 5.87 0.31
CA ARG A 157 5.12 5.03 1.46
C ARG A 157 3.93 4.17 1.90
N LEU A 158 2.75 4.77 1.97
CA LEU A 158 1.51 4.09 2.29
C LEU A 158 1.19 3.01 1.26
N SER A 159 1.34 3.32 -0.03
CA SER A 159 1.12 2.40 -1.14
C SER A 159 2.03 1.17 -1.05
N ILE A 160 3.30 1.35 -0.64
CA ILE A 160 4.24 0.24 -0.37
C ILE A 160 3.70 -0.68 0.73
N SER A 161 3.24 -0.09 1.84
CA SER A 161 2.68 -0.83 2.98
C SER A 161 1.41 -1.61 2.59
N LEU A 162 0.52 -1.01 1.78
CA LEU A 162 -0.67 -1.68 1.28
C LEU A 162 -0.30 -2.88 0.39
N ALA A 163 0.61 -2.70 -0.56
CA ALA A 163 1.06 -3.79 -1.44
C ALA A 163 1.67 -4.95 -0.63
N ARG A 164 2.38 -4.66 0.46
CA ARG A 164 2.91 -5.68 1.40
C ARG A 164 1.81 -6.42 2.14
N ALA A 165 0.82 -5.71 2.66
CA ALA A 165 -0.32 -6.32 3.33
C ALA A 165 -1.03 -7.31 2.38
N VAL A 166 -1.41 -6.84 1.18
CA VAL A 166 -2.08 -7.70 0.19
C VAL A 166 -1.19 -8.87 -0.24
N ARG A 167 0.11 -8.65 -0.48
CA ARG A 167 1.05 -9.75 -0.76
C ARG A 167 1.02 -10.78 0.35
N ARG A 168 1.13 -10.36 1.62
CA ARG A 168 1.24 -11.29 2.75
C ARG A 168 -0.03 -12.12 2.93
N MET A 169 -1.19 -11.48 2.75
CA MET A 169 -2.50 -12.12 2.77
C MET A 169 -2.61 -13.16 1.64
N HIS A 170 -2.25 -12.79 0.40
CA HIS A 170 -2.25 -13.72 -0.73
C HIS A 170 -1.28 -14.89 -0.54
N GLN A 171 -0.10 -14.64 0.05
CA GLN A 171 0.87 -15.69 0.41
C GLN A 171 0.35 -16.65 1.49
N ALA A 172 -0.59 -16.22 2.34
CA ALA A 172 -1.29 -17.07 3.29
C ALA A 172 -2.44 -17.88 2.64
N GLY A 173 -2.70 -17.70 1.34
CA GLY A 173 -3.80 -18.36 0.63
C GLY A 173 -5.15 -17.66 0.81
N LEU A 174 -5.15 -16.39 1.20
CA LEU A 174 -6.34 -15.61 1.50
C LEU A 174 -6.59 -14.56 0.42
N ALA A 175 -7.85 -14.22 0.21
CA ALA A 175 -8.26 -13.01 -0.50
C ALA A 175 -9.22 -12.19 0.36
N HIS A 176 -9.15 -10.87 0.25
CA HIS A 176 -10.06 -9.99 0.95
C HIS A 176 -11.45 -9.99 0.32
N SER A 177 -11.56 -10.07 -1.01
CA SER A 177 -12.81 -10.06 -1.79
C SER A 177 -13.60 -8.75 -1.79
N ASP A 178 -13.40 -7.89 -0.79
CA ASP A 178 -13.92 -6.51 -0.73
C ASP A 178 -12.80 -5.50 -0.43
N LEU A 179 -11.63 -5.69 -1.04
CA LEU A 179 -10.54 -4.73 -0.92
C LEU A 179 -10.98 -3.40 -1.55
N SER A 180 -11.12 -2.35 -0.74
CA SER A 180 -11.63 -1.06 -1.21
C SER A 180 -11.19 0.09 -0.31
N CYS A 181 -11.51 1.32 -0.70
CA CYS A 181 -11.24 2.49 0.13
C CYS A 181 -12.04 2.54 1.44
N ASN A 182 -13.06 1.68 1.59
CA ASN A 182 -13.83 1.55 2.83
C ASN A 182 -13.17 0.60 3.82
N ASN A 183 -12.38 -0.37 3.32
CA ASN A 183 -11.72 -1.42 4.12
C ASN A 183 -10.21 -1.20 4.25
N VAL A 184 -9.74 0.00 3.90
CA VAL A 184 -8.38 0.47 4.18
C VAL A 184 -8.47 1.84 4.86
N LEU A 185 -8.05 1.89 6.12
CA LEU A 185 -7.87 3.15 6.83
C LEU A 185 -6.47 3.68 6.54
N ILE A 186 -6.37 4.98 6.30
CA ILE A 186 -5.12 5.63 5.93
C ILE A 186 -4.83 6.84 6.79
N ASP A 187 -3.54 7.09 7.01
CA ASP A 187 -3.05 8.35 7.56
C ASP A 187 -2.00 8.92 6.61
N PRO A 188 -2.40 9.79 5.67
CA PRO A 188 -1.48 10.38 4.70
C PRO A 188 -0.35 11.17 5.33
N VAL A 189 -0.53 11.70 6.54
CA VAL A 189 0.50 12.48 7.23
C VAL A 189 1.70 11.62 7.61
N SER A 190 1.47 10.45 8.23
CA SER A 190 2.56 9.51 8.55
C SER A 190 2.92 8.58 7.38
N GLY A 191 2.05 8.46 6.37
CA GLY A 191 2.20 7.46 5.31
C GLY A 191 1.90 6.04 5.78
N SER A 192 0.96 5.89 6.71
CA SER A 192 0.54 4.59 7.28
C SER A 192 -0.82 4.15 6.73
N CYS A 193 -1.04 2.86 6.56
CA CYS A 193 -2.36 2.27 6.33
C CYS A 193 -2.58 1.04 7.21
N VAL A 194 -3.83 0.68 7.39
CA VAL A 194 -4.25 -0.60 7.98
C VAL A 194 -5.41 -1.18 7.17
N VAL A 195 -5.35 -2.47 6.86
CA VAL A 195 -6.44 -3.22 6.24
C VAL A 195 -7.36 -3.72 7.36
N ILE A 196 -8.65 -3.49 7.21
CA ILE A 196 -9.70 -3.84 8.18
C ILE A 196 -10.69 -4.83 7.55
N ASP A 197 -11.71 -5.24 8.30
CA ASP A 197 -12.74 -6.19 7.84
C ASP A 197 -12.17 -7.54 7.38
N ILE A 198 -11.38 -8.14 8.28
CA ILE A 198 -10.57 -9.35 8.05
C ILE A 198 -11.30 -10.64 8.48
N ASP A 199 -12.56 -10.54 8.89
CA ASP A 199 -13.31 -11.66 9.43
C ASP A 199 -14.17 -12.41 8.39
N SER A 200 -14.26 -11.88 7.17
CA SER A 200 -14.98 -12.46 6.03
C SER A 200 -14.05 -12.86 4.87
N LEU A 201 -12.76 -13.06 5.15
CA LEU A 201 -11.76 -13.42 4.12
C LEU A 201 -12.11 -14.72 3.38
N VAL A 202 -11.84 -14.71 2.08
CA VAL A 202 -12.00 -15.87 1.20
C VAL A 202 -10.79 -16.78 1.30
N VAL A 203 -11.05 -18.07 1.49
CA VAL A 203 -10.05 -19.15 1.29
C VAL A 203 -10.51 -19.96 0.08
N PRO A 204 -9.81 -19.90 -1.06
CA PRO A 204 -10.20 -20.63 -2.26
C PRO A 204 -10.47 -22.12 -1.99
N GLY A 205 -11.65 -22.59 -2.40
CA GLY A 205 -12.08 -23.97 -2.22
C GLY A 205 -12.54 -24.35 -0.81
N LEU A 206 -12.50 -23.44 0.16
CA LEU A 206 -12.88 -23.71 1.55
C LEU A 206 -13.91 -22.71 2.10
N TYR A 207 -13.63 -21.40 2.04
CA TYR A 207 -14.52 -20.36 2.54
C TYR A 207 -14.86 -19.39 1.39
N PRO A 208 -16.10 -19.44 0.84
CA PRO A 208 -16.50 -18.58 -0.27
C PRO A 208 -16.77 -17.13 0.19
N PRO A 209 -16.76 -16.15 -0.74
CA PRO A 209 -17.09 -14.77 -0.44
C PRO A 209 -18.56 -14.61 -0.03
N GLU A 210 -18.80 -13.68 0.88
CA GLU A 210 -20.15 -13.30 1.34
C GLU A 210 -20.70 -12.09 0.57
N VAL A 211 -19.82 -11.27 -0.01
CA VAL A 211 -20.17 -10.03 -0.71
C VAL A 211 -19.57 -9.99 -2.11
N ALA A 212 -20.24 -9.21 -2.97
CA ALA A 212 -19.77 -8.86 -4.31
C ALA A 212 -18.49 -7.99 -4.28
N GLY A 213 -18.40 -7.12 -3.26
CA GLY A 213 -17.42 -6.06 -3.12
C GLY A 213 -18.02 -4.66 -3.20
N THR A 214 -17.18 -3.65 -3.04
CA THR A 214 -17.55 -2.23 -3.09
C THR A 214 -17.52 -1.71 -4.52
N LYS A 215 -18.59 -1.02 -4.95
CA LYS A 215 -18.67 -0.37 -6.27
C LYS A 215 -17.42 0.44 -6.61
N GLY A 216 -16.94 0.32 -7.85
CA GLY A 216 -15.66 0.87 -8.32
C GLY A 216 -14.46 -0.05 -8.09
N TYR A 217 -14.52 -0.95 -7.10
CA TYR A 217 -13.47 -1.91 -6.78
C TYR A 217 -13.84 -3.35 -7.16
N ILE A 218 -15.12 -3.63 -7.43
CA ILE A 218 -15.55 -4.92 -7.97
C ILE A 218 -14.92 -5.10 -9.35
N ALA A 219 -14.26 -6.24 -9.56
CA ALA A 219 -13.60 -6.55 -10.82
C ALA A 219 -14.60 -6.69 -11.99
N PRO A 220 -14.24 -6.30 -13.22
CA PRO A 220 -15.16 -6.28 -14.35
C PRO A 220 -15.87 -7.62 -14.62
N GLU A 221 -15.15 -8.72 -14.48
CA GLU A 221 -15.66 -10.08 -14.69
C GLU A 221 -16.72 -10.49 -13.66
N VAL A 222 -16.66 -9.95 -12.44
CA VAL A 222 -17.65 -10.19 -11.39
C VAL A 222 -18.92 -9.37 -11.67
N LEU A 223 -18.77 -8.09 -12.02
CA LEU A 223 -19.91 -7.22 -12.36
C LEU A 223 -20.66 -7.71 -13.61
N ALA A 224 -19.94 -8.14 -14.65
CA ALA A 224 -20.54 -8.68 -15.86
C ALA A 224 -21.42 -9.91 -15.58
N GLY A 225 -21.02 -10.76 -14.62
CA GLY A 225 -21.80 -11.92 -14.19
C GLY A 225 -23.06 -11.59 -13.37
N MET A 226 -23.12 -10.41 -12.72
CA MET A 226 -24.27 -9.96 -11.94
C MET A 226 -25.42 -9.45 -12.82
N GLY A 227 -25.08 -8.78 -13.93
CA GLY A 227 -26.06 -8.24 -14.88
C GLY A 227 -26.77 -9.28 -15.75
N GLN A 228 -26.35 -10.55 -15.70
CA GLN A 228 -26.91 -11.63 -16.54
C GLN A 228 -27.57 -12.73 -15.68
N PRO A 229 -28.93 -12.82 -15.66
CA PRO A 229 -29.63 -13.96 -15.10
C PRO A 229 -29.32 -15.23 -15.91
N GLY A 230 -28.74 -16.26 -15.26
CA GLY A 230 -28.50 -17.57 -15.89
C GLY A 230 -27.10 -17.81 -16.49
N ALA A 231 -26.14 -16.90 -16.29
CA ALA A 231 -24.75 -17.14 -16.68
C ALA A 231 -24.20 -18.41 -15.98
N ARG A 232 -23.79 -19.40 -16.77
CA ARG A 232 -23.39 -20.74 -16.30
C ARG A 232 -22.10 -20.77 -15.46
N GLN A 233 -21.29 -19.71 -15.51
CA GLN A 233 -20.08 -19.53 -14.72
C GLN A 233 -19.97 -18.05 -14.33
N ARG A 234 -20.47 -17.68 -13.16
CA ARG A 234 -20.22 -16.35 -12.58
C ARG A 234 -18.82 -16.35 -11.99
N ALA A 235 -18.02 -15.34 -12.33
CA ALA A 235 -16.76 -15.11 -11.62
C ALA A 235 -17.07 -14.80 -10.15
N VAL A 236 -16.35 -15.46 -9.25
CA VAL A 236 -16.53 -15.33 -7.81
C VAL A 236 -15.36 -14.50 -7.25
N PRO A 237 -15.60 -13.54 -6.34
CA PRO A 237 -14.53 -12.80 -5.69
C PRO A 237 -13.46 -13.71 -5.06
N GLY A 238 -12.19 -13.31 -5.21
CA GLY A 238 -11.02 -14.09 -4.80
C GLY A 238 -9.71 -13.36 -5.06
N LEU A 239 -8.61 -14.10 -5.21
CA LEU A 239 -7.28 -13.50 -5.34
C LEU A 239 -7.18 -12.60 -6.57
N LEU A 240 -7.70 -13.02 -7.73
CA LEU A 240 -7.62 -12.26 -8.97
C LEU A 240 -8.42 -10.96 -8.90
N THR A 241 -9.52 -10.91 -8.14
CA THR A 241 -10.32 -9.69 -7.97
C THR A 241 -9.64 -8.71 -7.02
N ASP A 242 -8.94 -9.19 -5.99
CA ASP A 242 -8.05 -8.34 -5.19
C ASP A 242 -6.93 -7.73 -6.04
N LEU A 243 -6.40 -8.47 -7.03
CA LEU A 243 -5.40 -7.96 -7.98
C LEU A 243 -5.94 -6.92 -8.97
N PHE A 244 -7.27 -6.76 -9.08
CA PHE A 244 -7.89 -5.61 -9.72
C PHE A 244 -8.09 -4.46 -8.72
N ALA A 245 -8.59 -4.74 -7.53
CA ALA A 245 -8.85 -3.72 -6.52
C ALA A 245 -7.58 -3.01 -6.02
N LEU A 246 -6.47 -3.74 -5.85
CA LEU A 246 -5.19 -3.17 -5.41
C LEU A 246 -4.69 -2.06 -6.34
N PRO A 247 -4.53 -2.25 -7.66
CA PRO A 247 -4.11 -1.16 -8.54
C PRO A 247 -5.12 0.00 -8.59
N VAL A 248 -6.43 -0.24 -8.39
CA VAL A 248 -7.41 0.84 -8.27
C VAL A 248 -7.08 1.74 -7.06
N LEU A 249 -6.82 1.13 -5.90
CA LEU A 249 -6.39 1.85 -4.69
C LEU A 249 -5.07 2.60 -4.90
N LEU A 250 -4.05 1.93 -5.46
CA LEU A 250 -2.75 2.54 -5.72
C LEU A 250 -2.87 3.74 -6.67
N TYR A 251 -3.66 3.60 -7.73
CA TYR A 251 -3.92 4.67 -8.69
C TYR A 251 -4.61 5.86 -8.02
N GLN A 252 -5.66 5.61 -7.23
CA GLN A 252 -6.34 6.66 -6.47
C GLN A 252 -5.45 7.34 -5.44
N TYR A 253 -4.59 6.60 -4.75
CA TYR A 253 -3.67 7.15 -3.75
C TYR A 253 -2.58 8.00 -4.38
N LEU A 254 -2.06 7.64 -5.56
CA LEU A 254 -1.00 8.38 -6.22
C LEU A 254 -1.52 9.53 -7.08
N LEU A 255 -2.68 9.36 -7.74
CA LEU A 255 -3.22 10.28 -8.75
C LEU A 255 -4.55 10.95 -8.37
N LYS A 256 -5.12 10.59 -7.21
CA LYS A 256 -6.30 11.23 -6.56
C LYS A 256 -7.62 11.11 -7.32
N ARG A 257 -7.70 10.21 -8.29
CA ARG A 257 -8.86 9.95 -9.16
C ARG A 257 -9.01 8.44 -9.41
N HIS A 258 -10.18 7.99 -9.84
CA HIS A 258 -10.42 6.59 -10.16
C HIS A 258 -9.92 6.25 -11.59
N PRO A 259 -9.30 5.08 -11.82
CA PRO A 259 -8.73 4.73 -13.14
C PRO A 259 -9.78 4.51 -14.23
N LEU A 260 -11.00 4.12 -13.88
CA LEU A 260 -12.10 3.88 -14.83
C LEU A 260 -13.07 5.05 -14.99
N GLU A 261 -12.94 6.11 -14.17
CA GLU A 261 -13.82 7.27 -14.27
C GLU A 261 -13.27 8.30 -15.26
N GLY A 262 -14.12 8.70 -16.21
CA GLY A 262 -13.82 9.72 -17.22
C GLY A 262 -15.08 10.23 -17.90
N PRO A 263 -14.97 10.94 -19.03
CA PRO A 263 -16.12 11.52 -19.72
C PRO A 263 -17.00 10.50 -20.46
N LYS A 264 -16.55 9.25 -20.65
CA LYS A 264 -17.33 8.24 -21.38
C LYS A 264 -18.51 7.80 -20.53
N ASN A 265 -19.70 7.93 -21.07
CA ASN A 265 -20.93 7.53 -20.39
C ASN A 265 -21.91 6.87 -21.38
N TYR A 266 -22.92 6.20 -20.86
CA TYR A 266 -23.96 5.52 -21.64
C TYR A 266 -25.30 6.20 -21.39
N ASP A 267 -26.11 6.30 -22.44
CA ASP A 267 -27.47 6.86 -22.36
C ASP A 267 -28.43 5.84 -21.71
N LEU A 268 -28.25 5.66 -20.40
CA LEU A 268 -28.94 4.71 -19.52
C LEU A 268 -29.12 5.34 -18.14
N PRO A 269 -30.02 4.81 -17.29
CA PRO A 269 -30.07 5.16 -15.88
C PRO A 269 -28.68 5.00 -15.22
N ALA A 270 -28.35 5.88 -14.28
CA ALA A 270 -27.00 5.95 -13.70
C ALA A 270 -26.49 4.59 -13.17
N GLU A 271 -27.35 3.85 -12.48
CA GLU A 271 -26.99 2.53 -11.93
C GLU A 271 -26.66 1.50 -13.04
N GLU A 272 -27.45 1.45 -14.11
CA GLU A 272 -27.20 0.59 -15.27
C GLU A 272 -25.96 1.01 -16.05
N ALA A 273 -25.75 2.33 -16.22
CA ALA A 273 -24.56 2.88 -16.85
C ALA A 273 -23.30 2.50 -16.06
N ASP A 274 -23.36 2.54 -14.72
CA ASP A 274 -22.25 2.16 -13.85
C ASP A 274 -21.89 0.67 -13.99
N PHE A 275 -22.87 -0.23 -14.11
CA PHE A 275 -22.59 -1.64 -14.40
C PHE A 275 -21.78 -1.83 -15.70
N LEU A 276 -22.02 -1.01 -16.72
CA LEU A 276 -21.22 -1.04 -17.95
C LEU A 276 -19.86 -0.36 -17.78
N ILE A 277 -19.79 0.78 -17.10
CA ILE A 277 -18.56 1.57 -16.90
C ILE A 277 -17.52 0.81 -16.07
N TYR A 278 -17.97 0.07 -15.05
CA TYR A 278 -17.07 -0.70 -14.19
C TYR A 278 -17.01 -2.20 -14.58
N GLY A 279 -17.95 -2.67 -15.41
CA GLY A 279 -18.05 -4.07 -15.86
C GLY A 279 -17.63 -4.26 -17.32
N GLU A 280 -18.54 -4.80 -18.13
CA GLU A 280 -18.28 -5.27 -19.50
C GLU A 280 -17.62 -4.22 -20.41
N LYS A 281 -17.95 -2.93 -20.23
CA LYS A 281 -17.40 -1.83 -21.04
C LYS A 281 -16.41 -0.97 -20.29
N ALA A 282 -15.80 -1.51 -19.23
CA ALA A 282 -14.74 -0.84 -18.50
C ALA A 282 -13.61 -0.43 -19.45
N LEU A 283 -13.21 0.83 -19.34
CA LEU A 283 -12.16 1.43 -20.15
C LEU A 283 -11.29 2.32 -19.27
N PHE A 284 -9.98 2.08 -19.30
CA PHE A 284 -9.02 2.88 -18.58
C PHE A 284 -8.99 4.33 -19.08
N ALA A 285 -9.05 5.28 -18.15
CA ALA A 285 -9.03 6.71 -18.45
C ALA A 285 -7.75 7.16 -19.16
N GLU A 286 -6.63 6.45 -18.98
CA GLU A 286 -5.36 6.72 -19.66
C GLU A 286 -5.01 5.64 -20.68
N HIS A 287 -6.02 4.97 -21.27
CA HIS A 287 -5.78 3.95 -22.29
C HIS A 287 -4.94 4.51 -23.46
N PRO A 288 -3.88 3.80 -23.90
CA PRO A 288 -2.89 4.32 -24.84
C PRO A 288 -3.43 4.55 -26.26
N SER A 289 -4.47 3.82 -26.67
CA SER A 289 -5.04 3.90 -28.02
C SER A 289 -6.53 4.29 -28.09
N ASP A 290 -7.25 4.27 -26.97
CA ASP A 290 -8.68 4.63 -26.91
C ASP A 290 -8.85 5.76 -25.92
N HIS A 291 -8.91 6.99 -26.43
CA HIS A 291 -9.01 8.18 -25.60
C HIS A 291 -10.46 8.59 -25.31
N SER A 292 -11.45 7.76 -25.66
CA SER A 292 -12.87 8.11 -25.46
C SER A 292 -13.25 8.29 -23.99
N ASN A 293 -12.52 7.68 -23.06
CA ASN A 293 -12.67 7.88 -21.61
C ASN A 293 -11.58 8.77 -20.99
N ARG A 294 -10.80 9.51 -21.77
CA ARG A 294 -9.71 10.34 -21.24
C ARG A 294 -10.22 11.72 -20.81
N PRO A 295 -10.06 12.12 -19.53
CA PRO A 295 -10.34 13.49 -19.11
C PRO A 295 -9.47 14.52 -19.84
N HIS A 296 -10.04 15.66 -20.21
CA HIS A 296 -9.33 16.71 -20.96
C HIS A 296 -8.28 17.45 -20.12
N ASP A 297 -8.44 17.49 -18.79
CA ASP A 297 -7.63 18.26 -17.85
C ASP A 297 -6.61 17.41 -17.09
N LEU A 298 -6.19 16.28 -17.67
CA LEU A 298 -5.27 15.33 -17.07
C LEU A 298 -3.83 15.87 -17.01
N ARG A 299 -3.48 16.60 -15.94
CA ARG A 299 -2.15 17.20 -15.77
C ARG A 299 -1.05 16.20 -15.40
N VAL A 300 -1.32 15.35 -14.40
CA VAL A 300 -0.40 14.33 -13.91
C VAL A 300 -0.92 12.96 -14.32
N THR A 301 -0.07 12.19 -14.99
CA THR A 301 -0.38 10.93 -15.66
C THR A 301 0.41 9.77 -15.05
N ILE A 302 0.11 8.54 -15.46
CA ILE A 302 0.92 7.38 -15.03
C ILE A 302 2.38 7.47 -15.50
N ARG A 303 2.67 8.20 -16.59
CA ARG A 303 4.04 8.43 -17.06
C ARG A 303 4.86 9.20 -16.04
N ASP A 304 4.26 10.17 -15.38
CA ASP A 304 4.89 10.97 -14.32
C ASP A 304 5.20 10.16 -13.06
N LEU A 305 4.66 8.94 -12.93
CA LEU A 305 4.98 8.00 -11.84
C LEU A 305 6.22 7.14 -12.14
N GLY A 306 6.84 7.35 -13.30
CA GLY A 306 8.05 6.68 -13.74
C GLY A 306 7.80 5.28 -14.34
N PRO A 307 8.86 4.70 -14.93
CA PRO A 307 8.75 3.56 -15.84
C PRO A 307 8.26 2.28 -15.15
N TYR A 308 8.49 2.13 -13.84
CA TYR A 308 8.10 0.93 -13.11
C TYR A 308 6.59 0.88 -12.86
N LEU A 309 5.99 2.00 -12.44
CA LEU A 309 4.56 2.07 -12.15
C LEU A 309 3.73 2.23 -13.42
N GLU A 310 4.19 3.03 -14.39
CA GLU A 310 3.54 3.18 -15.69
C GLU A 310 3.30 1.81 -16.35
N LYS A 311 4.36 0.98 -16.41
CA LYS A 311 4.29 -0.37 -16.97
C LYS A 311 3.24 -1.24 -16.25
N LEU A 312 3.18 -1.21 -14.93
CA LEU A 312 2.24 -2.04 -14.18
C LEU A 312 0.80 -1.52 -14.27
N PHE A 313 0.59 -0.19 -14.33
CA PHE A 313 -0.75 0.37 -14.55
C PHE A 313 -1.29 0.04 -15.93
N LEU A 314 -0.45 0.10 -16.97
CA LEU A 314 -0.83 -0.37 -18.30
C LEU A 314 -1.17 -1.86 -18.28
N ARG A 315 -0.33 -2.70 -17.67
CA ARG A 315 -0.64 -4.14 -17.58
C ARG A 315 -1.91 -4.42 -16.77
N ALA A 316 -2.20 -3.65 -15.72
CA ALA A 316 -3.40 -3.87 -14.90
C ALA A 316 -4.69 -3.39 -15.59
N PHE A 317 -4.66 -2.23 -16.26
CA PHE A 317 -5.87 -1.56 -16.77
C PHE A 317 -6.02 -1.59 -18.29
N VAL A 318 -5.04 -2.13 -19.02
CA VAL A 318 -5.15 -2.40 -20.46
C VAL A 318 -5.21 -3.91 -20.67
N ASP A 319 -4.11 -4.62 -20.38
CA ASP A 319 -4.03 -6.06 -20.62
C ASP A 319 -4.94 -6.83 -19.64
N GLY A 320 -4.79 -6.56 -18.35
CA GLY A 320 -5.44 -7.30 -17.26
C GLY A 320 -6.83 -6.81 -16.86
N LEU A 321 -7.37 -5.79 -17.54
CA LEU A 321 -8.69 -5.24 -17.21
C LEU A 321 -9.77 -6.30 -17.45
N HIS A 322 -9.74 -6.92 -18.63
CA HIS A 322 -10.65 -7.98 -19.05
C HIS A 322 -10.00 -9.37 -19.11
N GLU A 323 -8.71 -9.48 -18.78
CA GLU A 323 -7.96 -10.74 -18.67
C GLU A 323 -7.37 -10.90 -17.26
N PRO A 324 -8.10 -11.49 -16.30
CA PRO A 324 -7.70 -11.52 -14.90
C PRO A 324 -6.30 -12.10 -14.63
N GLU A 325 -5.88 -13.10 -15.41
CA GLU A 325 -4.58 -13.78 -15.26
C GLU A 325 -3.38 -12.92 -15.69
N ALA A 326 -3.61 -11.86 -16.48
CA ALA A 326 -2.56 -10.92 -16.89
C ALA A 326 -2.24 -9.86 -15.83
N ARG A 327 -3.05 -9.77 -14.76
CA ARG A 327 -2.92 -8.73 -13.72
C ARG A 327 -1.61 -8.86 -12.95
N PRO A 328 -0.94 -7.74 -12.61
CA PRO A 328 0.20 -7.78 -11.71
C PRO A 328 -0.13 -8.32 -10.33
N SER A 329 0.76 -9.17 -9.82
CA SER A 329 0.73 -9.60 -8.43
C SER A 329 1.04 -8.44 -7.46
N ALA A 330 0.58 -8.56 -6.21
CA ALA A 330 0.93 -7.61 -5.14
C ALA A 330 2.45 -7.50 -4.90
N LEU A 331 3.22 -8.58 -5.11
CA LEU A 331 4.68 -8.57 -5.01
C LEU A 331 5.34 -7.71 -6.11
N GLU A 332 4.81 -7.74 -7.34
CA GLU A 332 5.32 -6.89 -8.42
C GLU A 332 5.03 -5.42 -8.13
N TRP A 333 3.85 -5.10 -7.62
CA TRP A 333 3.52 -3.76 -7.14
C TRP A 333 4.46 -3.29 -6.05
N GLU A 334 4.71 -4.09 -5.01
CA GLU A 334 5.66 -3.76 -3.95
C GLU A 334 7.05 -3.44 -4.53
N LYS A 335 7.58 -4.31 -5.41
CA LYS A 335 8.89 -4.11 -6.04
C LYS A 335 8.94 -2.84 -6.89
N ALA A 336 7.89 -2.56 -7.66
CA ALA A 336 7.82 -1.36 -8.49
C ALA A 336 7.74 -0.09 -7.64
N LEU A 337 6.90 -0.08 -6.60
CA LEU A 337 6.77 1.06 -5.68
C LEU A 337 8.08 1.36 -4.93
N VAL A 338 8.78 0.33 -4.45
CA VAL A 338 10.11 0.47 -3.83
C VAL A 338 11.13 1.02 -4.82
N ARG A 339 11.15 0.55 -6.07
CA ARG A 339 12.06 1.10 -7.09
C ARG A 339 11.72 2.53 -7.49
N THR A 340 10.44 2.89 -7.49
CA THR A 340 10.00 4.26 -7.73
C THR A 340 10.37 5.18 -6.57
N TRP A 341 10.44 4.67 -5.33
CA TRP A 341 10.94 5.42 -4.18
C TRP A 341 12.35 5.97 -4.41
N ASP A 342 13.23 5.16 -5.01
CA ASP A 342 14.61 5.56 -5.33
C ASP A 342 14.66 6.67 -6.39
N LEU A 343 13.57 6.91 -7.12
CA LEU A 343 13.43 7.98 -8.11
C LEU A 343 12.79 9.25 -7.53
N LEU A 344 12.58 9.34 -6.21
CA LEU A 344 12.01 10.53 -5.59
C LEU A 344 12.99 11.70 -5.62
N GLN A 345 12.48 12.87 -5.98
CA GLN A 345 13.18 14.15 -5.96
C GLN A 345 12.37 15.16 -5.13
N PRO A 346 12.99 15.86 -4.15
CA PRO A 346 12.35 16.98 -3.47
C PRO A 346 12.00 18.09 -4.47
N CYS A 347 10.79 18.62 -4.36
CA CYS A 347 10.35 19.78 -5.12
C CYS A 347 10.90 21.06 -4.49
N ALA A 348 11.47 21.95 -5.31
CA ALA A 348 11.94 23.26 -4.87
C ALA A 348 10.82 24.31 -4.72
N GLY A 349 9.59 24.00 -5.14
CA GLY A 349 8.44 24.91 -4.99
C GLY A 349 8.01 25.00 -3.53
N ALA A 350 8.16 26.18 -2.92
CA ALA A 350 7.87 26.41 -1.50
C ALA A 350 6.44 25.98 -1.10
N ASP A 351 5.47 26.25 -1.99
CA ASP A 351 4.05 25.98 -1.79
C ASP A 351 3.58 24.69 -2.48
N CYS A 352 4.50 23.85 -2.99
CA CYS A 352 4.13 22.58 -3.60
C CYS A 352 3.62 21.61 -2.51
N PRO A 353 2.32 21.24 -2.48
CA PRO A 353 1.77 20.40 -1.43
C PRO A 353 2.32 18.98 -1.48
N GLU A 354 2.71 18.51 -2.67
CA GLU A 354 3.19 17.15 -2.88
C GLU A 354 4.63 16.93 -2.40
N ARG A 355 5.40 18.00 -2.17
CA ARG A 355 6.79 18.07 -1.63
C ARG A 355 7.87 17.29 -2.38
N PHE A 356 7.53 16.17 -2.99
CA PHE A 356 8.38 15.28 -3.77
C PHE A 356 7.66 14.87 -5.04
N PHE A 357 8.42 14.45 -6.03
CA PHE A 357 7.90 13.86 -7.26
C PHE A 357 8.88 12.82 -7.81
N VAL A 358 8.45 12.02 -8.77
CA VAL A 358 9.32 11.07 -9.45
C VAL A 358 10.07 11.78 -10.56
N LEU A 359 11.39 11.86 -10.48
CA LEU A 359 12.23 12.40 -11.54
C LEU A 359 12.85 11.24 -12.34
N HIS A 360 12.20 10.82 -13.43
CA HIS A 360 12.73 9.73 -14.27
C HIS A 360 13.29 10.23 -15.62
N ASP A 361 12.93 11.44 -16.04
CA ASP A 361 13.43 12.10 -17.26
C ASP A 361 14.35 13.27 -16.87
N PRO A 362 15.69 13.11 -16.97
CA PRO A 362 16.62 14.18 -16.66
C PRO A 362 16.65 15.29 -17.72
N SER A 363 16.08 15.08 -18.91
CA SER A 363 16.13 16.07 -20.00
C SER A 363 15.20 17.27 -19.75
N ASP A 364 14.10 17.06 -19.02
CA ASP A 364 13.21 18.12 -18.55
C ASP A 364 12.85 17.92 -17.07
N PRO A 365 13.77 18.25 -16.14
CA PRO A 365 13.59 17.93 -14.74
C PRO A 365 12.60 18.91 -14.09
N ARG A 366 11.30 18.59 -14.17
CA ARG A 366 10.21 19.42 -13.65
C ARG A 366 9.27 18.62 -12.77
N CYS A 367 8.79 19.27 -11.71
CA CYS A 367 7.74 18.71 -10.88
C CYS A 367 6.42 18.70 -11.67
N PRO A 368 5.78 17.53 -11.90
CA PRO A 368 4.53 17.43 -12.65
C PRO A 368 3.34 18.07 -11.91
N PHE A 369 3.45 18.19 -10.57
CA PHE A 369 2.38 18.73 -9.74
C PHE A 369 2.28 20.27 -9.77
N CYS A 370 3.42 20.98 -9.74
CA CYS A 370 3.44 22.44 -9.68
C CYS A 370 4.23 23.13 -10.81
N GLY A 371 4.88 22.37 -11.69
CA GLY A 371 5.66 22.87 -12.83
C GLY A 371 7.04 23.44 -12.48
N THR A 372 7.42 23.46 -11.20
CA THR A 372 8.73 23.97 -10.76
C THR A 372 9.86 23.13 -11.35
N ARG A 373 10.81 23.80 -12.03
CA ARG A 373 12.01 23.17 -12.60
C ARG A 373 13.05 22.91 -11.50
N VAL A 374 13.71 21.76 -11.57
CA VAL A 374 14.91 21.46 -10.79
C VAL A 374 16.12 22.05 -11.53
N PRO A 375 16.96 22.86 -10.86
CA PRO A 375 18.21 23.34 -11.44
C PRO A 375 19.08 22.17 -11.94
N GLU A 376 19.65 22.27 -13.14
CA GLU A 376 20.45 21.20 -13.76
C GLU A 376 21.64 20.78 -12.90
N ASP A 377 22.28 21.74 -12.22
CA ASP A 377 23.38 21.49 -11.28
C ASP A 377 22.95 20.66 -10.06
N ARG A 378 21.64 20.53 -9.81
CA ARG A 378 21.04 19.73 -8.73
C ARG A 378 20.51 18.38 -9.19
N VAL A 379 20.55 18.09 -10.49
CA VAL A 379 20.18 16.79 -11.03
C VAL A 379 21.42 15.91 -11.08
N LEU A 380 21.43 14.86 -10.26
CA LEU A 380 22.42 13.80 -10.32
C LEU A 380 21.71 12.47 -10.12
N HIS A 381 22.03 11.49 -10.97
CA HIS A 381 21.52 10.15 -10.84
C HIS A 381 22.67 9.20 -10.51
N LEU A 382 22.39 8.18 -9.69
CA LEU A 382 23.29 7.06 -9.51
C LEU A 382 22.71 5.83 -10.21
N ARG A 383 23.52 5.14 -11.02
CA ARG A 383 23.18 3.81 -11.55
C ARG A 383 23.64 2.74 -10.58
N ARG A 384 22.73 1.83 -10.26
CA ARG A 384 22.98 0.67 -9.41
C ARG A 384 23.46 -0.50 -10.26
N MET A 385 24.68 -0.96 -10.02
CA MET A 385 25.30 -2.05 -10.76
C MET A 385 25.45 -3.29 -9.86
N CYS A 386 24.95 -4.43 -10.32
CA CYS A 386 25.18 -5.74 -9.68
C CYS A 386 26.15 -6.58 -10.50
N ARG A 387 26.93 -7.42 -9.82
CA ARG A 387 27.80 -8.39 -10.47
C ARG A 387 26.99 -9.46 -11.18
N VAL A 388 27.37 -9.80 -12.41
CA VAL A 388 26.74 -10.90 -13.16
C VAL A 388 27.18 -12.23 -12.55
N ARG A 389 26.22 -13.06 -12.13
CA ARG A 389 26.50 -14.38 -11.55
C ARG A 389 27.38 -15.22 -12.48
N GLY A 390 28.45 -15.79 -11.92
CA GLY A 390 29.40 -16.63 -12.65
C GLY A 390 30.38 -15.89 -13.58
N LYS A 391 30.30 -14.55 -13.69
CA LYS A 391 31.21 -13.77 -14.54
C LYS A 391 31.94 -12.71 -13.72
N ARG A 392 33.24 -12.91 -13.48
CA ARG A 392 34.07 -11.93 -12.76
C ARG A 392 34.26 -10.67 -13.61
N GLY A 393 34.13 -9.49 -13.00
CA GLY A 393 34.35 -8.20 -13.67
C GLY A 393 33.20 -7.71 -14.56
N GLN A 394 32.12 -8.48 -14.73
CA GLN A 394 30.95 -8.05 -15.49
C GLN A 394 29.86 -7.52 -14.56
N TRP A 395 29.33 -6.35 -14.90
CA TRP A 395 28.34 -5.63 -14.12
C TRP A 395 27.11 -5.34 -14.98
N MET A 396 25.93 -5.36 -14.37
CA MET A 396 24.65 -5.08 -15.02
C MET A 396 23.90 -3.99 -14.25
N GLU A 397 23.34 -3.03 -14.97
CA GLU A 397 22.46 -2.01 -14.38
C GLU A 397 21.18 -2.69 -13.88
N THR A 398 20.84 -2.46 -12.61
CA THR A 398 19.68 -3.08 -11.94
C THR A 398 18.69 -2.05 -11.39
N GLY A 399 19.07 -0.78 -11.36
CA GLY A 399 18.24 0.29 -10.82
C GLY A 399 18.93 1.64 -10.93
N ARG A 400 18.19 2.67 -10.55
CA ARG A 400 18.65 4.06 -10.50
C ARG A 400 18.18 4.69 -9.20
N LEU A 401 18.94 5.66 -8.73
CA LEU A 401 18.66 6.45 -7.55
C LEU A 401 18.85 7.93 -7.88
N ASN A 402 17.88 8.76 -7.51
CA ASN A 402 17.98 10.20 -7.63
C ASN A 402 18.65 10.79 -6.40
N VAL A 403 19.61 11.68 -6.61
CA VAL A 403 20.36 12.30 -5.54
C VAL A 403 19.67 13.59 -5.09
N TYR A 404 19.47 13.70 -3.77
CA TYR A 404 19.10 14.95 -3.13
C TYR A 404 19.85 15.12 -1.80
N ASP A 405 19.88 16.35 -1.30
CA ASP A 405 20.61 16.69 -0.09
C ASP A 405 19.98 16.03 1.14
N GLY A 406 20.80 15.30 1.89
CA GLY A 406 20.37 14.51 3.04
C GLY A 406 19.77 13.14 2.70
N LEU A 407 19.85 12.66 1.45
CA LEU A 407 19.33 11.33 1.07
C LEU A 407 20.04 10.23 1.88
N PRO A 408 19.33 9.48 2.75
CA PRO A 408 19.93 8.36 3.48
C PRO A 408 20.05 7.12 2.60
N LEU A 409 21.17 6.41 2.76
CA LEU A 409 21.45 5.11 2.19
C LEU A 409 21.50 4.06 3.30
N PHE A 410 21.01 2.87 2.99
CA PHE A 410 20.71 1.79 3.92
C PHE A 410 21.30 0.48 3.40
N PRO A 411 21.31 -0.63 4.16
CA PRO A 411 21.94 -1.88 3.73
C PRO A 411 21.48 -2.39 2.35
N TRP A 412 20.20 -2.23 1.97
CA TRP A 412 19.68 -2.63 0.64
C TRP A 412 20.26 -1.83 -0.54
N HIS A 413 20.83 -0.64 -0.28
CA HIS A 413 21.56 0.12 -1.29
C HIS A 413 22.97 -0.45 -1.54
N PHE A 414 23.50 -1.25 -0.62
CA PHE A 414 24.85 -1.77 -0.67
C PHE A 414 24.91 -3.29 -0.85
N HIS A 415 23.82 -4.03 -0.64
CA HIS A 415 23.82 -5.48 -0.75
C HIS A 415 22.71 -5.98 -1.68
N ALA A 416 23.09 -6.79 -2.67
CA ALA A 416 22.18 -7.26 -3.71
C ALA A 416 21.05 -8.16 -3.18
N ARG A 417 21.26 -8.83 -2.04
CA ARG A 417 20.30 -9.77 -1.42
C ARG A 417 19.37 -9.13 -0.40
N ILE A 418 19.62 -7.89 0.00
CA ILE A 418 18.78 -7.17 0.96
C ILE A 418 17.77 -6.35 0.16
N PHE A 419 16.49 -6.58 0.42
CA PHE A 419 15.38 -5.82 -0.14
C PHE A 419 14.68 -5.10 1.03
N PRO A 420 14.20 -3.85 0.88
CA PRO A 420 13.69 -3.04 2.00
C PRO A 420 12.29 -3.45 2.47
N ASP A 421 12.04 -4.75 2.68
CA ASP A 421 10.75 -5.32 3.12
C ASP A 421 10.69 -5.54 4.64
N GLU A 422 9.75 -6.38 5.11
CA GLU A 422 9.61 -6.80 6.50
C GLU A 422 10.80 -7.60 7.03
N LYS A 423 11.64 -8.17 6.15
CA LYS A 423 12.79 -9.01 6.50
C LYS A 423 14.06 -8.19 6.67
N ALA A 424 14.10 -6.96 6.15
CA ALA A 424 15.17 -6.00 6.41
C ALA A 424 15.05 -5.43 7.82
N GLN A 425 15.59 -6.18 8.79
CA GLN A 425 15.63 -5.80 10.21
C GLN A 425 16.60 -4.65 10.46
N ASP A 426 17.77 -4.66 9.80
CA ASP A 426 18.71 -3.54 9.88
C ASP A 426 18.25 -2.40 8.96
N ARG A 427 17.84 -1.30 9.59
CA ARG A 427 17.44 -0.05 8.95
C ARG A 427 18.32 1.12 9.40
N THR A 428 19.52 0.82 9.89
CA THR A 428 20.51 1.85 10.22
C THR A 428 21.03 2.53 8.96
N VAL A 429 21.24 3.84 9.04
CA VAL A 429 21.80 4.60 7.92
C VAL A 429 23.29 4.28 7.79
N GLN A 430 23.66 3.70 6.65
CA GLN A 430 25.03 3.26 6.34
C GLN A 430 25.85 4.41 5.76
N ALA A 431 25.23 5.25 4.93
CA ALA A 431 25.81 6.44 4.33
C ALA A 431 24.69 7.44 4.00
N TYR A 432 25.03 8.67 3.66
CA TYR A 432 24.07 9.63 3.12
C TYR A 432 24.71 10.53 2.07
N LEU A 433 23.89 11.10 1.18
CA LEU A 433 24.34 12.06 0.18
C LEU A 433 24.08 13.47 0.69
N SER A 434 25.07 14.36 0.52
CA SER A 434 24.96 15.75 0.94
C SER A 434 25.48 16.69 -0.13
N ARG A 435 24.86 17.86 -0.25
CA ARG A 435 25.32 18.96 -1.11
C ARG A 435 26.00 20.02 -0.26
N GLN A 436 27.32 20.15 -0.40
CA GLN A 436 28.12 21.12 0.34
C GLN A 436 28.83 22.03 -0.65
N SER A 437 28.68 23.35 -0.47
CA SER A 437 29.29 24.37 -1.33
C SER A 437 29.03 24.17 -2.83
N GLY A 438 27.83 23.66 -3.18
CA GLY A 438 27.43 23.41 -4.57
C GLY A 438 27.87 22.05 -5.14
N ALA A 439 28.63 21.25 -4.42
CA ALA A 439 29.10 19.93 -4.86
C ALA A 439 28.44 18.79 -4.06
N TRP A 440 28.18 17.67 -4.75
CA TRP A 440 27.66 16.45 -4.13
C TRP A 440 28.77 15.67 -3.45
N HIS A 441 28.46 15.11 -2.28
CA HIS A 441 29.37 14.27 -1.51
C HIS A 441 28.61 13.05 -1.00
N LEU A 442 29.25 11.89 -1.06
CA LEU A 442 28.88 10.71 -0.29
C LEU A 442 29.55 10.82 1.07
N VAL A 443 28.77 10.71 2.15
CA VAL A 443 29.29 10.67 3.51
C VAL A 443 29.10 9.26 4.06
N ASN A 444 30.19 8.60 4.43
CA ASN A 444 30.13 7.30 5.07
C ASN A 444 29.72 7.49 6.54
N ASN A 445 28.55 7.00 6.92
CA ASN A 445 28.03 7.15 8.27
C ASN A 445 28.48 6.01 9.19
N GLY A 446 28.60 4.78 8.67
CA GLY A 446 28.91 3.62 9.51
C GLY A 446 29.23 2.33 8.75
N SER A 447 29.49 2.38 7.45
CA SER A 447 29.82 1.19 6.65
C SER A 447 31.32 0.90 6.68
N ASP A 448 31.73 -0.30 7.10
CA ASP A 448 33.15 -0.69 7.11
C ASP A 448 33.66 -1.16 5.74
N CYS A 449 32.78 -1.58 4.85
CA CYS A 449 33.14 -2.15 3.55
C CYS A 449 32.86 -1.20 2.37
N LEU A 450 32.89 0.12 2.60
CA LEU A 450 32.63 1.11 1.55
C LEU A 450 33.94 1.57 0.88
N TYR A 451 33.99 1.47 -0.45
CA TYR A 451 35.18 1.76 -1.26
C TYR A 451 34.84 2.72 -2.41
N ASP A 452 35.84 3.49 -2.85
CA ASP A 452 35.78 4.28 -4.07
C ASP A 452 36.17 3.45 -5.33
N GLY A 453 36.19 4.11 -6.49
CA GLY A 453 36.57 3.51 -7.76
C GLY A 453 38.05 3.14 -7.90
N ALA A 454 38.92 3.69 -7.06
CA ALA A 454 40.34 3.34 -7.00
C ALA A 454 40.61 2.16 -6.07
N GLY A 455 39.58 1.64 -5.39
CA GLY A 455 39.69 0.58 -4.39
C GLY A 455 40.20 1.08 -3.04
N GLN A 456 40.19 2.39 -2.80
CA GLN A 456 40.50 2.96 -1.50
C GLN A 456 39.25 2.89 -0.62
N GLN A 457 39.42 2.43 0.61
CA GLN A 457 38.35 2.40 1.58
C GLN A 457 37.97 3.85 1.94
N ILE A 458 36.67 4.13 2.00
CA ILE A 458 36.12 5.39 2.49
C ILE A 458 35.85 5.19 3.98
N PRO A 459 36.67 5.70 4.92
CA PRO A 459 36.50 5.41 6.33
C PRO A 459 35.20 6.01 6.89
N GLN A 460 34.71 5.46 8.01
CA GLN A 460 33.56 6.03 8.72
C GLN A 460 33.80 7.52 9.06
N GLY A 461 32.77 8.34 8.89
CA GLY A 461 32.83 9.79 9.09
C GLY A 461 33.58 10.57 8.00
N ARG A 462 34.12 9.89 6.97
CA ARG A 462 34.78 10.56 5.84
C ARG A 462 33.82 10.76 4.67
N THR A 463 34.19 11.70 3.81
CA THR A 463 33.42 12.10 2.64
C THR A 463 34.18 11.79 1.36
N MET A 464 33.43 11.48 0.30
CA MET A 464 33.93 11.32 -1.06
C MET A 464 33.13 12.25 -1.99
N PRO A 465 33.79 13.09 -2.81
CA PRO A 465 33.11 13.87 -3.83
C PRO A 465 32.37 12.97 -4.82
N LEU A 466 31.12 13.33 -5.16
CA LEU A 466 30.33 12.69 -6.18
C LEU A 466 30.20 13.61 -7.39
N VAL A 467 30.72 13.12 -8.53
CA VAL A 467 30.62 13.74 -9.83
C VAL A 467 30.16 12.69 -10.85
N PRO A 468 29.64 13.08 -12.03
CA PRO A 468 29.40 12.14 -13.11
C PRO A 468 30.63 11.26 -13.38
N GLY A 469 30.44 9.95 -13.45
CA GLY A 469 31.49 8.94 -13.58
C GLY A 469 32.15 8.50 -12.27
N ALA A 470 31.91 9.17 -11.14
CA ALA A 470 32.42 8.71 -9.84
C ALA A 470 31.86 7.32 -9.50
N LEU A 471 32.73 6.44 -9.00
CA LEU A 471 32.40 5.07 -8.62
C LEU A 471 32.54 4.87 -7.12
N PHE A 472 31.58 4.21 -6.50
CA PHE A 472 31.68 3.81 -5.10
C PHE A 472 30.81 2.58 -4.80
N GLY A 473 31.05 1.92 -3.69
CA GLY A 473 30.15 0.89 -3.18
C GLY A 473 30.88 -0.17 -2.37
N THR A 474 30.23 -1.31 -2.20
CA THR A 474 30.72 -2.47 -1.44
C THR A 474 31.15 -3.59 -2.37
N TRP A 475 31.54 -3.25 -3.60
CA TRP A 475 31.80 -4.17 -4.72
C TRP A 475 32.92 -5.19 -4.47
N THR A 476 33.73 -4.99 -3.44
CA THR A 476 34.73 -5.93 -2.94
C THR A 476 34.09 -7.16 -2.30
N GLU A 477 32.87 -7.05 -1.80
CA GLU A 477 32.04 -8.14 -1.31
C GLU A 477 31.37 -8.90 -2.47
N ASP A 478 31.19 -10.21 -2.32
CA ASP A 478 30.58 -11.05 -3.37
C ASP A 478 29.15 -10.60 -3.72
N GLU A 479 28.42 -10.06 -2.74
CA GLU A 479 27.05 -9.55 -2.87
C GLU A 479 26.99 -8.02 -2.90
N GLY A 480 28.14 -7.38 -3.11
CA GLY A 480 28.30 -5.94 -3.12
C GLY A 480 27.63 -5.25 -4.30
N ILE A 481 27.28 -3.99 -4.09
CA ILE A 481 26.74 -3.10 -5.12
C ILE A 481 27.81 -2.10 -5.52
N LEU A 482 27.88 -1.82 -6.82
CA LEU A 482 28.67 -0.72 -7.37
C LEU A 482 27.71 0.38 -7.85
N TRP A 483 27.96 1.61 -7.42
CA TRP A 483 27.25 2.81 -7.84
C TRP A 483 28.12 3.62 -8.79
N THR A 484 27.50 4.24 -9.79
CA THR A 484 28.16 5.21 -10.67
C THR A 484 27.29 6.44 -10.90
N GLY A 485 27.88 7.64 -10.79
CA GLY A 485 27.19 8.90 -11.07
C GLY A 485 26.95 9.12 -12.56
N VAL A 486 25.77 9.61 -12.95
CA VAL A 486 25.35 9.84 -14.33
C VAL A 486 24.61 11.15 -14.48
#